data_AF-A0A2G6MR22-F1
#
_entry.id   AF-A0A2G6MR22-F1
#
_cell.length_a   1.000
_cell.length_b   1.000
_cell.length_c   1.000
_cell.angle_alpha   90.00
_cell.angle_beta   90.00
_cell.angle_gamma   90.00
#
_symmetry.space_group_name_H-M   'P 1'
#
loop_
_entity.id
_entity.type
_entity.pdbx_description
1 polymer ?
#
loop_
_entity_poly.entity_id
_entity_poly.type
_entity_poly.pdbx_seq_one_letter_code
_entity_poly.pdbx_strand_id
1 'polypeptide(L)'
;MNNIYNDQKGMALIATIAVVAILFVVALEAGRLAKQAASGTITENDMFAAREMAISGIHLAMMMLAMDGADNEIDSLQEPWADPEQIAQAVGAMGLNPADLSLKISDEMGKLQLNALLKQFPGNEPNNDQMVILERFLTLAAPEDKPEEAGSAVEIVNALKDWLDSKDDDAITGLTGAESNYYESLDIPYSCTNGPLRHIGELFLVKGVVNSILSPSYISQGQEDESIQLGVKDMMTVYGLAENQGSKENRFEFSGKVNINTAPVAVLAALLPEGRDENAQDLADYRSDKVSLGQEYTHTLESGWFEDVIALDDKEKKRFEKVITYSSNVFAVDCTAKKNGSQVTLHAVIKREKQDMTGKWFCRILQMERG
;
A
#
# COMPACT_ATOMS: atom_id res chain seq x y z
N MET A 1 81.48 3.49 -33.48
CA MET A 1 80.40 3.26 -32.50
C MET A 1 80.44 4.40 -31.49
N ASN A 2 79.68 5.46 -31.73
CA ASN A 2 79.55 6.54 -30.75
C ASN A 2 78.61 6.08 -29.64
N ASN A 3 79.09 6.19 -28.40
CA ASN A 3 78.40 5.71 -27.22
C ASN A 3 77.23 6.64 -26.90
N ILE A 4 76.02 6.24 -27.30
CA ILE A 4 74.76 6.99 -27.08
C ILE A 4 74.54 7.28 -25.58
N TYR A 5 75.19 6.54 -24.69
CA TYR A 5 75.12 6.68 -23.25
C TYR A 5 75.89 7.86 -22.62
N ASN A 6 76.73 8.60 -23.38
CA ASN A 6 77.48 9.76 -22.86
C ASN A 6 76.94 11.12 -23.33
N ASP A 7 75.82 11.16 -24.04
CA ASP A 7 75.18 12.41 -24.44
C ASP A 7 74.22 12.88 -23.34
N GLN A 8 74.73 13.64 -22.37
CA GLN A 8 73.96 14.15 -21.24
C GLN A 8 72.73 14.97 -21.66
N LYS A 9 72.72 15.53 -22.88
CA LYS A 9 71.58 16.25 -23.43
C LYS A 9 70.42 15.31 -23.80
N GLY A 10 70.72 14.11 -24.31
CA GLY A 10 69.71 13.10 -24.64
C GLY A 10 69.07 12.46 -23.41
N MET A 11 69.87 12.15 -22.38
CA MET A 11 69.37 11.61 -21.11
C MET A 11 68.52 12.63 -20.33
N ALA A 12 68.92 13.91 -20.34
CA ALA A 12 68.11 14.98 -19.74
C ALA A 12 66.75 15.12 -20.44
N LEU A 13 66.71 14.97 -21.77
CA LEU A 13 65.47 15.02 -22.54
C LEU A 13 64.54 13.83 -22.22
N ILE A 14 65.08 12.62 -22.14
CA ILE A 14 64.29 11.43 -21.79
C ILE A 14 63.75 11.54 -20.36
N ALA A 15 64.59 11.99 -19.41
CA ALA A 15 64.17 12.18 -18.02
C ALA A 15 63.08 13.25 -17.89
N THR A 16 63.21 14.38 -18.61
CA THR A 16 62.19 15.43 -18.62
C THR A 16 60.89 14.94 -19.25
N ILE A 17 60.93 14.24 -20.38
CA ILE A 17 59.73 13.65 -21.00
C ILE A 17 59.05 12.65 -20.05
N ALA A 18 59.81 11.78 -19.38
CA ALA A 18 59.25 10.83 -18.42
C ALA A 18 58.54 11.53 -17.25
N VAL A 19 59.16 12.59 -16.70
CA VAL A 19 58.56 13.40 -15.64
C VAL A 19 57.30 14.11 -16.14
N VAL A 20 57.34 14.73 -17.33
CA VAL A 20 56.17 15.39 -17.92
C VAL A 20 55.05 14.39 -18.20
N ALA A 21 55.35 13.18 -18.68
CA ALA A 21 54.36 12.14 -18.92
C ALA A 21 53.67 11.69 -17.62
N ILE A 22 54.44 11.49 -16.53
CA ILE A 22 53.88 11.17 -15.21
C ILE A 22 53.00 12.32 -14.71
N LEU A 23 53.47 13.57 -14.81
CA LEU A 23 52.68 14.75 -14.41
C LEU A 23 51.38 14.87 -15.22
N PHE A 24 51.41 14.55 -16.51
CA PHE A 24 50.23 14.57 -17.37
C PHE A 24 49.20 13.51 -16.96
N VAL A 25 49.64 12.29 -16.67
CA VAL A 25 48.76 11.21 -16.17
C VAL A 25 48.14 11.59 -14.83
N VAL A 26 48.93 12.14 -13.89
CA VAL A 26 48.43 12.59 -12.59
C VAL A 26 47.43 13.73 -12.73
N ALA A 27 47.69 14.71 -13.62
CA ALA A 27 46.78 15.81 -13.87
C ALA A 27 45.45 15.34 -14.49
N LEU A 28 45.49 14.39 -15.42
CA LEU A 28 44.30 13.78 -16.01
C LEU A 28 43.48 13.02 -14.97
N GLU A 29 44.11 12.22 -14.12
CA GLU A 29 43.40 11.44 -13.09
C GLU A 29 42.81 12.35 -12.01
N ALA A 30 43.53 13.39 -11.59
CA ALA A 30 43.01 14.41 -10.68
C ALA A 30 41.79 15.13 -11.28
N GLY A 31 41.83 15.47 -12.58
CA GLY A 31 40.69 16.06 -13.28
C GLY A 31 39.49 15.11 -13.37
N ARG A 32 39.73 13.81 -13.60
CA ARG A 32 38.68 12.78 -13.62
C ARG A 32 38.00 12.64 -12.26
N LEU A 33 38.79 12.55 -11.19
CA LEU A 33 38.28 12.46 -9.81
C LEU A 33 37.50 13.72 -9.41
N ALA A 34 38.00 14.91 -9.76
CA ALA A 34 37.29 16.17 -9.49
C ALA A 34 35.94 16.23 -10.22
N LYS A 35 35.88 15.79 -11.48
CA LYS A 35 34.64 15.72 -12.24
C LYS A 35 33.65 14.70 -11.65
N GLN A 36 34.14 13.53 -11.23
CA GLN A 36 33.32 12.52 -10.56
C GLN A 36 32.75 13.04 -9.23
N ALA A 37 33.58 13.67 -8.40
CA ALA A 37 33.15 14.27 -7.14
C ALA A 37 32.08 15.35 -7.37
N ALA A 38 32.32 16.27 -8.31
CA ALA A 38 31.35 17.32 -8.65
C ALA A 38 30.02 16.75 -9.17
N SER A 39 30.07 15.73 -10.04
CA SER A 39 28.85 15.05 -10.52
C SER A 39 28.10 14.36 -9.38
N GLY A 40 28.82 13.72 -8.45
CA GLY A 40 28.23 13.10 -7.27
C GLY A 40 27.48 14.11 -6.40
N THR A 41 28.09 15.25 -6.10
CA THR A 41 27.45 16.32 -5.32
C THR A 41 26.20 16.89 -6.01
N ILE A 42 26.19 17.00 -7.34
CA ILE A 42 25.00 17.45 -8.08
C ILE A 42 23.86 16.43 -7.92
N THR A 43 24.15 15.14 -8.13
CA THR A 43 23.15 14.07 -7.97
C THR A 43 22.62 13.99 -6.54
N GLU A 44 23.46 14.17 -5.52
CA GLU A 44 23.02 14.19 -4.12
C GLU A 44 22.08 15.37 -3.84
N ASN A 45 22.41 16.56 -4.34
CA ASN A 45 21.54 17.74 -4.21
C ASN A 45 20.21 17.56 -4.95
N ASP A 46 20.23 17.00 -6.16
CA ASP A 46 19.03 16.72 -6.94
C ASP A 46 18.15 15.65 -6.26
N MET A 47 18.77 14.60 -5.69
CA MET A 47 18.08 13.57 -4.90
C MET A 47 17.45 14.15 -3.63
N PHE A 48 18.16 15.05 -2.94
CA PHE A 48 17.63 15.77 -1.78
C PHE A 48 16.43 16.64 -2.18
N ALA A 49 16.56 17.42 -3.26
CA ALA A 49 15.46 18.24 -3.77
C ALA A 49 14.24 17.41 -4.21
N ALA A 50 14.45 16.28 -4.87
CA ALA A 50 13.38 15.35 -5.23
C ALA A 50 12.69 14.78 -3.97
N ARG A 51 13.46 14.43 -2.94
CA ARG A 51 12.90 13.95 -1.66
C ARG A 51 12.03 14.99 -0.97
N GLU A 52 12.50 16.23 -0.84
CA GLU A 52 11.72 17.31 -0.23
C GLU A 52 10.46 17.64 -1.04
N MET A 53 10.53 17.53 -2.37
CA MET A 53 9.36 17.65 -3.24
C MET A 53 8.35 16.52 -3.02
N ALA A 54 8.81 15.27 -2.86
CA ALA A 54 7.93 14.16 -2.52
C ALA A 54 7.27 14.33 -1.14
N ILE A 55 8.02 14.77 -0.13
CA ILE A 55 7.48 15.10 1.20
C ILE A 55 6.42 16.20 1.11
N SER A 56 6.65 17.22 0.27
CA SER A 56 5.66 18.28 0.00
C SER A 56 4.37 17.71 -0.62
N GLY A 57 4.49 16.73 -1.52
CA GLY A 57 3.34 16.00 -2.07
C GLY A 57 2.55 15.20 -1.02
N ILE A 58 3.24 14.55 -0.07
CA ILE A 58 2.57 13.91 1.08
C ILE A 58 1.79 14.92 1.92
N HIS A 59 2.37 16.10 2.19
CA HIS A 59 1.66 17.15 2.91
C HIS A 59 0.47 17.75 2.13
N LEU A 60 0.56 17.82 0.81
CA LEU A 60 -0.59 18.18 -0.03
C LEU A 60 -1.72 17.16 0.15
N ALA A 61 -1.41 15.86 0.10
CA ALA A 61 -2.39 14.80 0.35
C ALA A 61 -3.07 14.94 1.72
N MET A 62 -2.26 15.16 2.77
CA MET A 62 -2.77 15.39 4.13
C MET A 62 -3.72 16.58 4.22
N MET A 63 -3.41 17.67 3.49
CA MET A 63 -4.27 18.85 3.43
C MET A 63 -5.58 18.56 2.71
N MET A 64 -5.52 17.89 1.54
CA MET A 64 -6.72 17.50 0.79
C MET A 64 -7.66 16.64 1.64
N LEU A 65 -7.12 15.60 2.29
CA LEU A 65 -7.88 14.72 3.19
C LEU A 65 -8.44 15.48 4.40
N ALA A 66 -7.67 16.38 5.02
CA ALA A 66 -8.17 17.17 6.16
C ALA A 66 -9.27 18.16 5.76
N MET A 67 -9.21 18.73 4.56
CA MET A 67 -10.28 19.60 4.01
C MET A 67 -11.54 18.79 3.71
N ASP A 68 -11.36 17.61 3.11
CA ASP A 68 -12.43 16.68 2.77
C ASP A 68 -13.23 16.24 4.00
N GLY A 69 -12.55 15.74 5.05
CA GLY A 69 -13.23 15.36 6.30
C GLY A 69 -13.94 16.53 6.99
N ALA A 70 -13.52 17.78 6.72
CA ALA A 70 -14.20 18.97 7.25
C ALA A 70 -15.50 19.30 6.52
N ASP A 71 -15.68 18.83 5.29
CA ASP A 71 -16.88 19.04 4.47
C ASP A 71 -17.95 18.01 4.78
N ASN A 72 -17.60 16.71 4.73
CA ASN A 72 -18.52 15.62 5.01
C ASN A 72 -17.81 14.39 5.62
N GLU A 73 -18.59 13.40 6.07
CA GLU A 73 -18.07 12.17 6.71
C GLU A 73 -18.12 10.94 5.79
N ILE A 74 -18.52 11.09 4.53
CA ILE A 74 -18.51 10.05 3.52
C ILE A 74 -17.19 10.15 2.76
N ASP A 75 -16.57 9.02 2.43
CA ASP A 75 -15.38 8.99 1.60
C ASP A 75 -15.64 8.14 0.37
N SER A 76 -15.33 8.62 -0.83
CA SER A 76 -15.64 7.92 -2.08
C SER A 76 -14.66 8.19 -3.21
N LEU A 77 -14.70 7.33 -4.24
CA LEU A 77 -13.93 7.55 -5.48
C LEU A 77 -14.41 8.78 -6.28
N GLN A 78 -15.51 9.41 -5.86
CA GLN A 78 -16.06 10.59 -6.52
C GLN A 78 -15.39 11.90 -6.05
N GLU A 79 -14.52 11.83 -5.05
CA GLU A 79 -13.95 12.99 -4.38
C GLU A 79 -12.63 13.49 -5.00
N PRO A 80 -12.27 14.78 -4.80
CA PRO A 80 -11.07 15.36 -5.37
C PRO A 80 -9.77 14.64 -5.01
N TRP A 81 -9.69 14.02 -3.84
CA TRP A 81 -8.51 13.27 -3.41
C TRP A 81 -8.35 11.95 -4.18
N ALA A 82 -9.41 11.41 -4.78
CA ALA A 82 -9.37 10.18 -5.57
C ALA A 82 -9.17 10.43 -7.07
N ASP A 83 -9.32 11.68 -7.54
CA ASP A 83 -9.25 12.07 -8.94
C ASP A 83 -7.83 12.55 -9.35
N PRO A 84 -7.14 11.82 -10.25
CA PRO A 84 -5.79 12.20 -10.70
C PRO A 84 -5.70 13.59 -11.35
N GLU A 85 -6.75 14.05 -12.03
CA GLU A 85 -6.75 15.37 -12.67
C GLU A 85 -6.83 16.47 -11.63
N GLN A 86 -7.67 16.30 -10.60
CA GLN A 86 -7.80 17.26 -9.51
C GLN A 86 -6.53 17.30 -8.64
N ILE A 87 -5.92 16.14 -8.39
CA ILE A 87 -4.59 16.08 -7.75
C ILE A 87 -3.55 16.86 -8.57
N ALA A 88 -3.48 16.65 -9.89
CA ALA A 88 -2.53 17.34 -10.75
C ALA A 88 -2.75 18.87 -10.74
N GLN A 89 -4.01 19.31 -10.70
CA GLN A 89 -4.35 20.74 -10.54
C GLN A 89 -3.88 21.28 -9.19
N ALA A 90 -4.06 20.53 -8.10
CA ALA A 90 -3.59 20.92 -6.77
C ALA A 90 -2.06 21.03 -6.70
N VAL A 91 -1.33 20.10 -7.34
CA VAL A 91 0.14 20.19 -7.51
C VAL A 91 0.52 21.45 -8.29
N GLY A 92 -0.19 21.74 -9.38
CA GLY A 92 0.00 22.97 -10.17
C GLY A 92 -0.23 24.25 -9.35
N ALA A 93 -1.24 24.26 -8.48
CA ALA A 93 -1.55 25.39 -7.60
C ALA A 93 -0.45 25.66 -6.56
N MET A 94 0.38 24.67 -6.21
CA MET A 94 1.58 24.86 -5.38
C MET A 94 2.76 25.48 -6.16
N GLY A 95 2.61 25.72 -7.47
CA GLY A 95 3.70 26.19 -8.34
C GLY A 95 4.67 25.08 -8.75
N LEU A 96 4.27 23.81 -8.59
CA LEU A 96 5.03 22.65 -9.04
C LEU A 96 4.49 22.16 -10.38
N ASN A 97 5.37 21.56 -11.19
CA ASN A 97 4.98 20.95 -12.45
C ASN A 97 4.42 19.55 -12.17
N PRO A 98 3.19 19.20 -12.60
CA PRO A 98 2.63 17.86 -12.42
C PRO A 98 3.46 16.73 -13.07
N ALA A 99 4.31 17.05 -14.04
CA ALA A 99 5.26 16.08 -14.60
C ALA A 99 6.44 15.75 -13.66
N ASP A 100 6.75 16.66 -12.72
CA ASP A 100 7.85 16.53 -11.77
C ASP A 100 7.38 16.02 -10.40
N LEU A 101 6.08 16.11 -10.09
CA LEU A 101 5.48 15.59 -8.86
C LEU A 101 4.16 14.87 -9.17
N SER A 102 4.15 13.55 -9.02
CA SER A 102 2.97 12.71 -9.16
C SER A 102 2.56 12.14 -7.79
N LEU A 103 1.26 12.13 -7.53
CA LEU A 103 0.66 11.71 -6.27
C LEU A 103 -0.53 10.81 -6.58
N LYS A 104 -0.68 9.70 -5.84
CA LYS A 104 -1.87 8.86 -5.82
C LYS A 104 -2.29 8.69 -4.37
N ILE A 105 -3.55 8.97 -4.06
CA ILE A 105 -4.15 8.71 -2.76
C ILE A 105 -5.09 7.52 -2.92
N SER A 106 -5.08 6.60 -1.95
CA SER A 106 -5.92 5.40 -1.98
C SER A 106 -6.46 5.11 -0.59
N ASP A 107 -7.72 4.70 -0.53
CA ASP A 107 -8.39 4.41 0.72
C ASP A 107 -7.98 3.02 1.26
N GLU A 108 -7.45 2.97 2.48
CA GLU A 108 -7.13 1.71 3.15
C GLU A 108 -8.37 1.02 3.72
N MET A 109 -9.43 1.77 4.02
CA MET A 109 -10.66 1.19 4.59
C MET A 109 -11.54 0.55 3.52
N GLY A 110 -11.28 0.78 2.23
CA GLY A 110 -11.86 0.01 1.12
C GLY A 110 -11.30 -1.42 0.98
N LYS A 111 -10.30 -1.79 1.79
CA LYS A 111 -9.57 -3.07 1.71
C LYS A 111 -9.96 -4.01 2.86
N LEU A 112 -9.68 -5.30 2.69
CA LEU A 112 -9.85 -6.30 3.75
C LEU A 112 -8.82 -6.08 4.87
N GLN A 113 -9.30 -5.77 6.07
CA GLN A 113 -8.45 -5.51 7.24
C GLN A 113 -8.04 -6.84 7.88
N LEU A 114 -6.80 -7.29 7.64
CA LEU A 114 -6.32 -8.60 8.09
C LEU A 114 -6.29 -8.71 9.62
N ASN A 115 -5.91 -7.62 10.30
CA ASN A 115 -5.88 -7.57 11.76
C ASN A 115 -7.28 -7.60 12.42
N ALA A 116 -8.36 -7.53 11.63
CA ALA A 116 -9.74 -7.60 12.12
C ALA A 116 -10.29 -9.03 12.27
N LEU A 117 -9.49 -10.06 11.99
CA LEU A 117 -9.84 -11.47 12.24
C LEU A 117 -10.06 -11.79 13.71
N LEU A 118 -9.52 -10.96 14.62
CA LEU A 118 -9.80 -11.00 16.05
C LEU A 118 -10.69 -9.82 16.43
N LYS A 119 -11.62 -10.03 17.37
CA LYS A 119 -12.48 -8.95 17.86
C LYS A 119 -11.71 -7.88 18.63
N GLN A 120 -10.64 -8.27 19.33
CA GLN A 120 -9.83 -7.38 20.15
C GLN A 120 -8.44 -8.00 20.37
N PHE A 121 -7.43 -7.16 20.51
CA PHE A 121 -6.08 -7.52 20.86
C PHE A 121 -5.63 -6.79 22.15
N PRO A 122 -4.82 -7.40 23.04
CA PRO A 122 -4.49 -8.83 23.10
C PRO A 122 -5.72 -9.70 23.37
N GLY A 123 -5.83 -10.82 22.67
CA GLY A 123 -6.98 -11.72 22.70
C GLY A 123 -6.85 -12.85 21.67
N ASN A 124 -7.84 -13.74 21.66
CA ASN A 124 -7.98 -14.86 20.73
C ASN A 124 -9.45 -15.07 20.28
N GLU A 125 -10.34 -14.12 20.59
CA GLU A 125 -11.75 -14.24 20.23
C GLU A 125 -11.93 -13.95 18.73
N PRO A 126 -12.44 -14.91 17.92
CA PRO A 126 -12.53 -14.74 16.49
C PRO A 126 -13.64 -13.77 16.10
N ASN A 127 -13.36 -13.00 15.05
CA ASN A 127 -14.34 -12.20 14.33
C ASN A 127 -14.89 -13.02 13.15
N ASN A 128 -15.92 -13.83 13.42
CA ASN A 128 -16.46 -14.78 12.44
C ASN A 128 -16.90 -14.13 11.11
N ASP A 129 -17.40 -12.90 11.12
CA ASP A 129 -17.80 -12.24 9.88
C ASP A 129 -16.58 -11.98 8.98
N GLN A 130 -15.47 -11.51 9.57
CA GLN A 130 -14.22 -11.23 8.86
C GLN A 130 -13.54 -12.52 8.39
N MET A 131 -13.59 -13.59 9.19
CA MET A 131 -13.10 -14.90 8.78
C MET A 131 -13.84 -15.40 7.53
N VAL A 132 -15.18 -15.32 7.52
CA VAL A 132 -15.97 -15.76 6.36
C VAL A 132 -15.73 -14.88 5.12
N ILE A 133 -15.58 -13.57 5.29
CA ILE A 133 -15.26 -12.68 4.16
C ILE A 133 -13.89 -13.02 3.57
N LEU A 134 -12.86 -13.20 4.41
CA LEU A 134 -11.51 -13.52 3.93
C LEU A 134 -11.46 -14.91 3.28
N GLU A 135 -12.13 -15.90 3.86
CA GLU A 135 -12.24 -17.24 3.27
C GLU A 135 -12.91 -17.18 1.88
N ARG A 136 -13.98 -16.39 1.77
CA ARG A 136 -14.67 -16.19 0.49
C ARG A 136 -13.80 -15.45 -0.52
N PHE A 137 -13.09 -14.40 -0.11
CA PHE A 137 -12.14 -13.70 -0.96
C PHE A 137 -11.08 -14.66 -1.50
N LEU A 138 -10.44 -15.44 -0.63
CA LEU A 138 -9.40 -16.39 -1.01
C LEU A 138 -9.94 -17.53 -1.90
N THR A 139 -11.20 -17.91 -1.72
CA THR A 139 -11.86 -18.91 -2.58
C THR A 139 -12.11 -18.36 -3.98
N LEU A 140 -12.60 -17.12 -4.09
CA LEU A 140 -12.84 -16.45 -5.38
C LEU A 140 -11.52 -16.10 -6.10
N ALA A 141 -10.47 -15.78 -5.35
CA ALA A 141 -9.15 -15.44 -5.87
C ALA A 141 -8.28 -16.67 -6.20
N ALA A 142 -8.66 -17.86 -5.76
CA ALA A 142 -7.85 -19.06 -5.97
C ALA A 142 -7.85 -19.44 -7.47
N PRO A 143 -6.66 -19.61 -8.10
CA PRO A 143 -6.58 -20.06 -9.48
C PRO A 143 -7.08 -21.52 -9.61
N GLU A 144 -7.63 -21.87 -10.78
CA GLU A 144 -8.03 -23.25 -11.08
C GLU A 144 -6.83 -24.21 -10.98
N ASP A 145 -5.67 -23.80 -11.50
CA ASP A 145 -4.40 -24.55 -11.44
C ASP A 145 -3.57 -24.16 -10.21
N LYS A 146 -4.19 -24.19 -9.03
CA LYS A 146 -3.52 -23.88 -7.77
C LYS A 146 -2.37 -24.86 -7.46
N PRO A 147 -1.16 -24.38 -7.11
CA PRO A 147 -0.05 -25.25 -6.71
C PRO A 147 -0.41 -26.14 -5.51
N GLU A 148 0.15 -27.34 -5.41
CA GLU A 148 -0.08 -28.23 -4.26
C GLU A 148 0.36 -27.64 -2.92
N GLU A 149 1.36 -26.76 -2.93
CA GLU A 149 1.91 -26.07 -1.75
C GLU A 149 0.96 -24.99 -1.19
N ALA A 150 -0.01 -24.57 -1.99
CA ALA A 150 -0.93 -23.49 -1.64
C ALA A 150 -2.03 -24.01 -0.68
N GLY A 151 -2.10 -23.44 0.52
CA GLY A 151 -3.08 -23.83 1.54
C GLY A 151 -4.51 -23.48 1.12
N SER A 152 -5.49 -24.28 1.52
CA SER A 152 -6.91 -23.96 1.27
C SER A 152 -7.31 -22.61 1.88
N ALA A 153 -8.40 -21.99 1.41
CA ALA A 153 -8.89 -20.73 1.99
C ALA A 153 -9.10 -20.84 3.51
N VAL A 154 -9.72 -21.96 3.96
CA VAL A 154 -9.92 -22.29 5.37
C VAL A 154 -8.59 -22.42 6.13
N GLU A 155 -7.60 -23.08 5.53
CA GLU A 155 -6.27 -23.25 6.13
C GLU A 155 -5.55 -21.93 6.33
N ILE A 156 -5.55 -21.06 5.32
CA ILE A 156 -4.92 -19.74 5.41
C ILE A 156 -5.61 -18.88 6.47
N VAL A 157 -6.95 -18.87 6.51
CA VAL A 157 -7.70 -18.10 7.52
C VAL A 157 -7.44 -18.61 8.94
N ASN A 158 -7.41 -19.94 9.14
CA ASN A 158 -7.10 -20.52 10.45
C ASN A 158 -5.67 -20.19 10.88
N ALA A 159 -4.69 -20.37 9.99
CA ALA A 159 -3.29 -20.06 10.27
C ALA A 159 -3.05 -18.56 10.52
N LEU A 160 -3.78 -17.68 9.84
CA LEU A 160 -3.69 -16.24 10.06
C LEU A 160 -4.35 -15.83 11.39
N LYS A 161 -5.46 -16.46 11.80
CA LYS A 161 -6.04 -16.22 13.13
C LYS A 161 -5.05 -16.62 14.24
N ASP A 162 -4.42 -17.79 14.11
CA ASP A 162 -3.39 -18.28 15.04
C ASP A 162 -2.18 -17.31 15.06
N TRP A 163 -1.73 -16.85 13.89
CA TRP A 163 -0.67 -15.85 13.79
C TRP A 163 -0.93 -14.55 14.57
N LEU A 164 -2.19 -14.12 14.60
CA LEU A 164 -2.61 -12.86 15.20
C LEU A 164 -2.88 -12.94 16.70
N ASP A 165 -3.24 -14.12 17.20
CA ASP A 165 -3.68 -14.24 18.58
C ASP A 165 -2.50 -14.28 19.56
N SER A 166 -2.80 -13.92 20.81
CA SER A 166 -1.78 -13.73 21.84
C SER A 166 -2.05 -14.52 23.11
N LYS A 167 -3.04 -15.42 23.10
CA LYS A 167 -3.63 -15.93 24.36
C LYS A 167 -4.08 -17.39 24.37
N ASP A 168 -3.86 -18.17 23.33
CA ASP A 168 -4.37 -19.55 23.30
C ASP A 168 -3.36 -20.66 23.63
N ASP A 169 -2.16 -20.30 24.13
CA ASP A 169 -1.15 -21.24 24.65
C ASP A 169 -0.75 -22.34 23.63
N ASP A 170 -0.46 -21.94 22.37
CA ASP A 170 -0.07 -22.78 21.22
C ASP A 170 -1.20 -23.70 20.71
N ALA A 171 -2.46 -23.31 20.87
CA ALA A 171 -3.61 -24.12 20.43
C ALA A 171 -4.03 -23.78 18.99
N ILE A 172 -3.73 -24.67 18.04
CA ILE A 172 -4.11 -24.45 16.64
C ILE A 172 -5.63 -24.31 16.44
N THR A 173 -6.03 -23.44 15.53
CA THR A 173 -7.43 -23.30 15.13
C THR A 173 -7.87 -24.39 14.17
N GLY A 174 -8.97 -25.04 14.53
CA GLY A 174 -9.55 -26.12 13.73
C GLY A 174 -8.60 -27.30 13.59
N LEU A 175 -8.42 -27.78 12.36
CA LEU A 175 -7.48 -28.87 12.03
C LEU A 175 -6.30 -28.40 11.16
N THR A 176 -6.34 -27.14 10.70
CA THR A 176 -5.44 -26.62 9.66
C THR A 176 -4.62 -25.42 10.11
N GLY A 177 -4.89 -24.88 11.31
CA GLY A 177 -4.13 -23.81 11.94
C GLY A 177 -2.65 -24.10 12.15
N ALA A 178 -1.93 -23.09 12.61
CA ALA A 178 -0.47 -23.13 12.75
C ALA A 178 0.03 -22.15 13.81
N GLU A 179 0.71 -22.71 14.79
CA GLU A 179 1.33 -22.01 15.91
C GLU A 179 2.86 -22.10 15.85
N SER A 180 3.54 -21.57 16.86
CA SER A 180 5.02 -21.56 16.98
C SER A 180 5.66 -22.91 16.61
N ASN A 181 5.11 -24.03 17.10
CA ASN A 181 5.61 -25.39 16.82
C ASN A 181 5.70 -25.71 15.32
N TYR A 182 4.75 -25.22 14.52
CA TYR A 182 4.79 -25.42 13.07
C TYR A 182 5.92 -24.59 12.44
N TYR A 183 5.96 -23.29 12.73
CA TYR A 183 6.92 -22.38 12.11
C TYR A 183 8.38 -22.67 12.50
N GLU A 184 8.61 -23.14 13.72
CA GLU A 184 9.93 -23.57 14.21
C GLU A 184 10.38 -24.93 13.65
N SER A 185 9.47 -25.70 13.04
CA SER A 185 9.79 -26.98 12.40
C SER A 185 10.17 -26.87 10.92
N LEU A 186 10.03 -25.69 10.32
CA LEU A 186 10.37 -25.43 8.92
C LEU A 186 11.88 -25.51 8.67
N ASP A 187 12.27 -25.74 7.41
CA ASP A 187 13.68 -25.80 6.99
C ASP A 187 14.46 -24.54 7.39
N ILE A 188 13.80 -23.38 7.31
CA ILE A 188 14.27 -22.11 7.84
C ILE A 188 13.31 -21.72 8.97
N PRO A 189 13.63 -22.06 10.22
CA PRO A 189 12.72 -21.86 11.34
C PRO A 189 12.59 -20.38 11.71
N TYR A 190 11.39 -19.99 12.09
CA TYR A 190 11.08 -18.69 12.68
C TYR A 190 9.95 -18.81 13.69
N SER A 191 9.81 -17.83 14.58
CA SER A 191 8.75 -17.82 15.58
C SER A 191 7.49 -17.14 15.03
N CYS A 192 6.33 -17.63 15.48
CA CYS A 192 5.05 -16.97 15.28
C CYS A 192 5.05 -15.59 15.96
N THR A 193 4.46 -14.56 15.34
CA THR A 193 4.44 -13.20 15.90
C THR A 193 3.53 -13.10 17.12
N ASN A 194 2.45 -13.88 17.17
CA ASN A 194 1.39 -13.83 18.19
C ASN A 194 0.86 -12.41 18.41
N GLY A 195 0.55 -11.73 17.29
CA GLY A 195 0.14 -10.34 17.30
C GLY A 195 -0.17 -9.75 15.93
N PRO A 196 -0.66 -8.50 15.90
CA PRO A 196 -1.08 -7.85 14.65
C PRO A 196 0.07 -7.75 13.65
N LEU A 197 -0.27 -7.99 12.38
CA LEU A 197 0.62 -7.71 11.25
C LEU A 197 0.95 -6.22 11.24
N ARG A 198 2.23 -5.89 11.06
CA ARG A 198 2.72 -4.50 10.97
C ARG A 198 3.03 -4.12 9.53
N HIS A 199 3.35 -5.11 8.71
CA HIS A 199 3.58 -4.93 7.28
C HIS A 199 2.86 -6.04 6.49
N ILE A 200 2.28 -5.68 5.35
CA ILE A 200 1.51 -6.62 4.52
C ILE A 200 2.34 -7.84 4.07
N GLY A 201 3.65 -7.67 3.92
CA GLY A 201 4.58 -8.73 3.56
C GLY A 201 4.69 -9.85 4.61
N GLU A 202 4.29 -9.61 5.86
CA GLU A 202 4.23 -10.66 6.88
C GLU A 202 3.18 -11.73 6.55
N LEU A 203 2.19 -11.42 5.69
CA LEU A 203 1.22 -12.40 5.22
C LEU A 203 1.89 -13.60 4.51
N PHE A 204 3.03 -13.39 3.85
CA PHE A 204 3.78 -14.46 3.18
C PHE A 204 4.54 -15.39 4.14
N LEU A 205 4.57 -15.06 5.45
CA LEU A 205 5.09 -15.95 6.49
C LEU A 205 4.00 -16.87 7.06
N VAL A 206 2.73 -16.59 6.75
CA VAL A 206 1.61 -17.40 7.26
C VAL A 206 1.51 -18.68 6.44
N LYS A 207 1.30 -19.80 7.14
CA LYS A 207 1.14 -21.12 6.52
C LYS A 207 0.11 -21.11 5.38
N GLY A 208 0.48 -21.73 4.27
CA GLY A 208 -0.40 -21.92 3.12
C GLY A 208 -0.51 -20.71 2.19
N VAL A 209 0.05 -19.55 2.56
CA VAL A 209 0.10 -18.38 1.67
C VAL A 209 1.25 -18.53 0.68
N VAL A 210 0.93 -18.54 -0.61
CA VAL A 210 1.92 -18.51 -1.70
C VAL A 210 1.62 -17.38 -2.67
N ASN A 211 2.65 -16.91 -3.38
CA ASN A 211 2.55 -15.80 -4.33
C ASN A 211 1.44 -15.98 -5.38
N SER A 212 1.16 -17.21 -5.82
CA SER A 212 0.15 -17.47 -6.85
C SER A 212 -1.28 -17.15 -6.41
N ILE A 213 -1.62 -17.32 -5.11
CA ILE A 213 -2.95 -16.98 -4.55
C ILE A 213 -3.16 -15.46 -4.50
N LEU A 214 -2.06 -14.70 -4.53
CA LEU A 214 -1.99 -13.28 -4.26
C LEU A 214 -1.51 -12.48 -5.49
N SER A 215 -1.48 -13.11 -6.67
CA SER A 215 -0.86 -12.54 -7.86
C SER A 215 -1.83 -11.68 -8.69
N PRO A 216 -1.36 -10.52 -9.22
CA PRO A 216 -2.19 -9.56 -9.94
C PRO A 216 -2.91 -10.08 -11.18
N SER A 217 -2.29 -11.01 -11.91
CA SER A 217 -2.80 -11.60 -13.15
C SER A 217 -4.16 -12.32 -13.00
N TYR A 218 -4.62 -12.54 -11.77
CA TYR A 218 -5.88 -13.23 -11.48
C TYR A 218 -6.92 -12.30 -10.83
N ILE A 219 -6.48 -11.32 -10.03
CA ILE A 219 -7.37 -10.29 -9.45
C ILE A 219 -7.94 -9.39 -10.58
N SER A 220 -7.27 -9.33 -11.73
CA SER A 220 -7.65 -8.50 -12.89
C SER A 220 -8.31 -9.27 -14.04
N GLN A 221 -8.83 -10.50 -13.85
CA GLN A 221 -9.54 -11.21 -14.94
C GLN A 221 -10.73 -10.36 -15.43
N GLY A 222 -10.59 -9.77 -16.62
CA GLY A 222 -11.56 -8.86 -17.24
C GLY A 222 -11.05 -7.44 -17.50
N GLN A 223 -9.86 -7.05 -17.04
CA GLN A 223 -9.22 -5.79 -17.40
C GLN A 223 -8.16 -6.05 -18.49
N GLU A 224 -8.38 -5.52 -19.71
CA GLU A 224 -7.48 -5.68 -20.86
C GLU A 224 -6.12 -4.95 -20.70
N ASP A 225 -5.98 -4.11 -19.68
CA ASP A 225 -4.80 -3.29 -19.47
C ASP A 225 -3.80 -3.97 -18.51
N GLU A 226 -2.80 -4.65 -19.07
CA GLU A 226 -1.67 -5.26 -18.33
C GLU A 226 -0.90 -4.25 -17.44
N SER A 227 -1.13 -2.94 -17.59
CA SER A 227 -0.48 -1.90 -16.79
C SER A 227 -1.07 -1.73 -15.38
N ILE A 228 -2.26 -2.28 -15.10
CA ILE A 228 -2.89 -2.25 -13.76
C ILE A 228 -2.73 -3.63 -13.10
N GLN A 229 -1.52 -3.92 -12.64
CA GLN A 229 -1.29 -5.10 -11.78
C GLN A 229 -1.80 -4.82 -10.36
N LEU A 230 -3.06 -5.15 -10.10
CA LEU A 230 -3.66 -5.13 -8.76
C LEU A 230 -2.95 -6.13 -7.83
N GLY A 231 -2.25 -5.65 -6.81
CA GLY A 231 -1.54 -6.50 -5.86
C GLY A 231 -2.33 -6.76 -4.58
N VAL A 232 -1.73 -7.56 -3.70
CA VAL A 232 -2.19 -7.75 -2.30
C VAL A 232 -2.44 -6.42 -1.60
N LYS A 233 -1.56 -5.44 -1.84
CA LYS A 233 -1.64 -4.09 -1.26
C LYS A 233 -2.87 -3.31 -1.70
N ASP A 234 -3.52 -3.67 -2.79
CA ASP A 234 -4.74 -3.01 -3.27
C ASP A 234 -6.00 -3.66 -2.69
N MET A 235 -5.93 -4.91 -2.23
CA MET A 235 -7.07 -5.69 -1.75
C MET A 235 -7.11 -5.84 -0.23
N MET A 236 -5.95 -5.82 0.42
CA MET A 236 -5.78 -6.11 1.84
C MET A 236 -4.97 -5.02 2.54
N THR A 237 -5.27 -4.82 3.81
CA THR A 237 -4.56 -3.85 4.66
C THR A 237 -4.27 -4.43 6.04
N VAL A 238 -3.18 -3.94 6.64
CA VAL A 238 -2.84 -4.18 8.05
C VAL A 238 -3.26 -2.99 8.94
N TYR A 239 -3.80 -1.94 8.35
CA TYR A 239 -4.25 -0.74 9.05
C TYR A 239 -5.75 -0.80 9.38
N GLY A 240 -6.30 0.26 10.01
CA GLY A 240 -7.71 0.31 10.43
C GLY A 240 -7.93 0.19 11.94
N LEU A 241 -6.90 0.49 12.74
CA LEU A 241 -6.98 0.53 14.20
C LEU A 241 -8.10 1.49 14.63
N ALA A 242 -9.13 0.96 15.27
CA ALA A 242 -10.25 1.73 15.76
C ALA A 242 -9.93 2.32 17.14
N GLU A 243 -10.33 3.58 17.36
CA GLU A 243 -10.24 4.21 18.67
C GLU A 243 -11.40 3.73 19.54
N ASN A 244 -11.11 2.82 20.46
CA ASN A 244 -12.11 2.35 21.41
C ASN A 244 -11.95 3.10 22.74
N GLN A 245 -12.66 4.23 22.88
CA GLN A 245 -12.67 5.07 24.10
C GLN A 245 -13.20 4.32 25.35
N GLY A 246 -13.82 3.15 25.18
CA GLY A 246 -14.33 2.30 26.25
C GLY A 246 -13.55 1.00 26.49
N SER A 247 -12.43 0.79 25.78
CA SER A 247 -11.60 -0.39 25.99
C SER A 247 -11.05 -0.41 27.42
N LYS A 248 -11.16 -1.56 28.10
CA LYS A 248 -10.38 -1.83 29.31
C LYS A 248 -8.91 -1.51 28.99
N GLU A 249 -8.22 -0.80 29.88
CA GLU A 249 -6.81 -0.40 29.72
C GLU A 249 -6.00 -1.49 28.99
N ASN A 250 -5.31 -1.11 27.90
CA ASN A 250 -4.46 -1.95 27.04
C ASN A 250 -5.15 -2.93 26.07
N ARG A 251 -6.40 -2.67 25.61
CA ARG A 251 -6.97 -3.41 24.47
C ARG A 251 -7.33 -2.50 23.32
N PHE A 252 -7.16 -2.98 22.09
CA PHE A 252 -7.54 -2.29 20.87
C PHE A 252 -8.15 -3.25 19.87
N GLU A 253 -8.84 -2.71 18.86
CA GLU A 253 -9.56 -3.50 17.87
C GLU A 253 -9.44 -2.89 16.49
N PHE A 254 -9.77 -3.69 15.48
CA PHE A 254 -9.94 -3.27 14.10
C PHE A 254 -11.39 -3.53 13.75
N SER A 255 -12.06 -2.57 13.09
CA SER A 255 -13.48 -2.72 12.82
C SER A 255 -13.78 -3.87 11.85
N GLY A 256 -12.86 -4.12 10.91
CA GLY A 256 -13.08 -5.02 9.78
C GLY A 256 -14.11 -4.52 8.78
N LYS A 257 -14.71 -3.34 9.01
CA LYS A 257 -15.67 -2.77 8.08
C LYS A 257 -14.96 -2.26 6.85
N VAL A 258 -15.55 -2.51 5.70
CA VAL A 258 -15.00 -2.09 4.41
C VAL A 258 -15.78 -0.89 3.87
N ASN A 259 -15.09 0.17 3.46
CA ASN A 259 -15.73 1.29 2.78
C ASN A 259 -16.22 0.86 1.40
N ILE A 260 -17.54 0.70 1.26
CA ILE A 260 -18.17 0.23 0.02
C ILE A 260 -18.00 1.26 -1.13
N ASN A 261 -17.78 2.52 -0.80
CA ASN A 261 -17.63 3.60 -1.78
C ASN A 261 -16.26 3.60 -2.48
N THR A 262 -15.29 2.86 -1.96
CA THR A 262 -13.91 2.79 -2.49
C THR A 262 -13.41 1.36 -2.69
N ALA A 263 -14.13 0.35 -2.16
CA ALA A 263 -13.72 -1.04 -2.24
C ALA A 263 -13.47 -1.52 -3.69
N PRO A 264 -12.36 -2.23 -3.95
CA PRO A 264 -12.14 -2.88 -5.24
C PRO A 264 -13.21 -3.93 -5.55
N VAL A 265 -13.41 -4.23 -6.84
CA VAL A 265 -14.43 -5.20 -7.31
C VAL A 265 -14.26 -6.56 -6.62
N ALA A 266 -13.04 -7.09 -6.52
CA ALA A 266 -12.79 -8.37 -5.85
C ALA A 266 -13.14 -8.36 -4.35
N VAL A 267 -12.94 -7.21 -3.67
CA VAL A 267 -13.34 -7.04 -2.28
C VAL A 267 -14.86 -6.96 -2.15
N LEU A 268 -15.53 -6.19 -3.02
CA LEU A 268 -17.00 -6.15 -3.10
C LEU A 268 -17.57 -7.55 -3.34
N ALA A 269 -16.98 -8.29 -4.29
CA ALA A 269 -17.38 -9.65 -4.61
C ALA A 269 -17.37 -10.52 -3.36
N ALA A 270 -16.35 -10.42 -2.49
CA ALA A 270 -16.23 -11.17 -1.24
C ALA A 270 -17.19 -10.73 -0.11
N LEU A 271 -17.61 -9.45 -0.09
CA LEU A 271 -18.54 -8.92 0.91
C LEU A 271 -20.00 -9.31 0.65
N LEU A 272 -20.36 -9.54 -0.61
CA LEU A 272 -21.73 -9.87 -0.99
C LEU A 272 -22.19 -11.23 -0.43
N PRO A 273 -23.51 -11.51 -0.39
CA PRO A 273 -23.98 -12.87 -0.13
C PRO A 273 -23.49 -13.87 -1.18
N GLU A 274 -23.43 -15.14 -0.80
CA GLU A 274 -23.04 -16.23 -1.69
C GLU A 274 -23.97 -16.30 -2.92
N GLY A 275 -23.39 -16.43 -4.12
CA GLY A 275 -24.12 -16.44 -5.38
C GLY A 275 -24.47 -15.06 -5.95
N ARG A 276 -23.92 -13.97 -5.40
CA ARG A 276 -24.11 -12.59 -5.88
C ARG A 276 -22.81 -11.89 -6.26
N ASP A 277 -21.70 -12.62 -6.36
CA ASP A 277 -20.38 -12.08 -6.71
C ASP A 277 -20.38 -11.33 -8.05
N GLU A 278 -21.20 -11.73 -9.02
CA GLU A 278 -21.37 -11.02 -10.30
C GLU A 278 -21.88 -9.58 -10.13
N ASN A 279 -22.64 -9.29 -9.07
CA ASN A 279 -23.14 -7.93 -8.80
C ASN A 279 -22.07 -6.98 -8.26
N ALA A 280 -20.87 -7.46 -7.97
CA ALA A 280 -19.76 -6.60 -7.55
C ALA A 280 -19.37 -5.59 -8.62
N GLN A 281 -19.45 -6.00 -9.90
CA GLN A 281 -19.19 -5.11 -11.02
C GLN A 281 -20.30 -4.07 -11.16
N ASP A 282 -21.57 -4.46 -10.99
CA ASP A 282 -22.71 -3.53 -11.02
C ASP A 282 -22.56 -2.42 -9.96
N LEU A 283 -22.15 -2.79 -8.74
CA LEU A 283 -21.85 -1.83 -7.67
C LEU A 283 -20.68 -0.91 -8.04
N ALA A 284 -19.63 -1.45 -8.66
CA ALA A 284 -18.49 -0.65 -9.08
C ALA A 284 -18.84 0.34 -10.19
N ASP A 285 -19.58 -0.11 -11.19
CA ASP A 285 -20.05 0.71 -12.31
C ASP A 285 -20.96 1.83 -11.82
N TYR A 286 -21.89 1.50 -10.90
CA TYR A 286 -22.77 2.50 -10.28
C TYR A 286 -22.00 3.63 -9.58
N ARG A 287 -20.89 3.32 -8.87
CA ARG A 287 -20.06 4.36 -8.22
C ARG A 287 -19.36 5.28 -9.21
N SER A 288 -19.02 4.77 -10.39
CA SER A 288 -18.22 5.45 -11.40
C SER A 288 -19.04 6.05 -12.55
N ASP A 289 -20.35 5.84 -12.57
CA ASP A 289 -21.23 6.33 -13.62
C ASP A 289 -21.29 7.86 -13.62
N LYS A 290 -21.11 8.44 -14.80
CA LYS A 290 -21.07 9.89 -15.03
C LYS A 290 -22.05 10.28 -16.13
N VAL A 291 -22.62 11.47 -16.00
CA VAL A 291 -23.47 12.08 -17.04
C VAL A 291 -22.66 12.19 -18.34
N SER A 292 -23.31 12.16 -19.51
CA SER A 292 -22.72 12.03 -20.87
C SER A 292 -21.66 13.07 -21.30
N LEU A 293 -21.27 13.99 -20.40
CA LEU A 293 -20.17 14.95 -20.55
C LEU A 293 -19.00 14.71 -19.57
N GLY A 294 -19.02 13.62 -18.79
CA GLY A 294 -17.86 13.05 -18.08
C GLY A 294 -17.37 13.79 -16.83
N GLN A 295 -18.06 14.86 -16.39
CA GLN A 295 -17.60 15.67 -15.26
C GLN A 295 -18.41 15.49 -13.97
N GLU A 296 -19.69 15.14 -14.06
CA GLU A 296 -20.55 14.96 -12.88
C GLU A 296 -20.97 13.50 -12.75
N TYR A 297 -20.86 12.97 -11.54
CA TYR A 297 -21.35 11.63 -11.20
C TYR A 297 -22.88 11.60 -11.19
N THR A 298 -23.44 10.51 -11.69
CA THR A 298 -24.89 10.35 -11.81
C THR A 298 -25.55 10.05 -10.47
N HIS A 299 -24.83 9.37 -9.57
CA HIS A 299 -25.39 8.79 -8.34
C HIS A 299 -24.66 9.28 -7.09
N THR A 300 -25.43 9.51 -6.02
CA THR A 300 -24.89 9.84 -4.70
C THR A 300 -24.63 8.57 -3.90
N LEU A 301 -23.47 8.48 -3.24
CA LEU A 301 -23.03 7.28 -2.51
C LEU A 301 -23.29 7.37 -1.00
N GLU A 302 -24.50 7.80 -0.62
CA GLU A 302 -24.96 7.84 0.77
C GLU A 302 -25.35 6.46 1.31
N SER A 303 -25.58 6.37 2.61
CA SER A 303 -25.96 5.11 3.25
C SER A 303 -27.17 4.47 2.59
N GLY A 304 -26.99 3.23 2.10
CA GLY A 304 -28.05 2.43 1.48
C GLY A 304 -28.08 2.46 -0.05
N TRP A 305 -27.20 3.22 -0.72
CA TRP A 305 -27.19 3.32 -2.20
C TRP A 305 -27.10 1.96 -2.91
N PHE A 306 -26.48 0.96 -2.27
CA PHE A 306 -26.38 -0.39 -2.84
C PHE A 306 -27.75 -1.03 -3.12
N GLU A 307 -28.82 -0.62 -2.44
CA GLU A 307 -30.17 -1.15 -2.64
C GLU A 307 -30.76 -0.79 -4.01
N ASP A 308 -30.27 0.28 -4.64
CA ASP A 308 -30.66 0.66 -6.00
C ASP A 308 -30.02 -0.23 -7.07
N VAL A 309 -29.01 -1.01 -6.68
CA VAL A 309 -28.22 -1.87 -7.56
C VAL A 309 -28.54 -3.34 -7.32
N ILE A 310 -28.59 -3.75 -6.04
CA ILE A 310 -28.78 -5.15 -5.64
C ILE A 310 -30.01 -5.32 -4.74
N ALA A 311 -30.84 -6.30 -5.06
CA ALA A 311 -31.99 -6.66 -4.25
C ALA A 311 -31.59 -7.72 -3.21
N LEU A 312 -31.40 -7.33 -1.95
CA LEU A 312 -31.10 -8.23 -0.81
C LEU A 312 -32.35 -8.49 0.04
N ASP A 313 -32.49 -9.70 0.59
CA ASP A 313 -33.49 -9.94 1.64
C ASP A 313 -33.10 -9.27 2.98
N ASP A 314 -34.03 -9.17 3.93
CA ASP A 314 -33.78 -8.49 5.23
C ASP A 314 -32.58 -9.06 6.00
N LYS A 315 -32.32 -10.38 5.88
CA LYS A 315 -31.22 -11.04 6.59
C LYS A 315 -29.90 -10.81 5.87
N GLU A 316 -29.88 -10.91 4.55
CA GLU A 316 -28.74 -10.58 3.69
C GLU A 316 -28.33 -9.12 3.89
N LYS A 317 -29.29 -8.20 3.82
CA LYS A 317 -29.08 -6.76 4.02
C LYS A 317 -28.46 -6.47 5.38
N LYS A 318 -29.04 -6.98 6.45
CA LYS A 318 -28.52 -6.78 7.81
C LYS A 318 -27.10 -7.32 7.98
N ARG A 319 -26.75 -8.42 7.31
CA ARG A 319 -25.39 -8.99 7.33
C ARG A 319 -24.43 -8.09 6.55
N PHE A 320 -24.83 -7.63 5.37
CA PHE A 320 -24.03 -6.74 4.53
C PHE A 320 -23.75 -5.40 5.20
N GLU A 321 -24.78 -4.74 5.74
CA GLU A 321 -24.66 -3.48 6.49
C GLU A 321 -23.76 -3.57 7.73
N LYS A 322 -23.63 -4.77 8.31
CA LYS A 322 -22.75 -5.00 9.46
C LYS A 322 -21.27 -4.90 9.10
N VAL A 323 -20.91 -5.26 7.87
CA VAL A 323 -19.52 -5.43 7.42
C VAL A 323 -19.04 -4.29 6.51
N ILE A 324 -19.91 -3.33 6.19
CA ILE A 324 -19.55 -2.14 5.40
C ILE A 324 -19.51 -0.86 6.25
N THR A 325 -18.84 0.15 5.70
CA THR A 325 -18.88 1.55 6.11
C THR A 325 -18.97 2.43 4.86
N TYR A 326 -19.22 3.73 5.05
CA TYR A 326 -19.21 4.75 3.99
C TYR A 326 -18.13 5.80 4.22
N SER A 327 -17.39 5.66 5.33
CA SER A 327 -16.42 6.63 5.83
C SER A 327 -15.08 5.95 6.07
N SER A 328 -14.02 6.73 5.87
CA SER A 328 -12.64 6.31 5.97
C SER A 328 -11.81 7.29 6.78
N ASN A 329 -10.82 6.74 7.47
CA ASN A 329 -9.89 7.51 8.28
C ASN A 329 -8.43 7.10 8.08
N VAL A 330 -8.14 6.13 7.20
CA VAL A 330 -6.78 5.73 6.86
C VAL A 330 -6.63 5.67 5.35
N PHE A 331 -5.58 6.29 4.85
CA PHE A 331 -5.29 6.44 3.43
C PHE A 331 -3.82 6.13 3.16
N ALA A 332 -3.53 5.47 2.05
CA ALA A 332 -2.19 5.34 1.50
C ALA A 332 -1.94 6.45 0.47
N VAL A 333 -0.69 6.90 0.41
CA VAL A 333 -0.25 7.95 -0.49
C VAL A 333 1.06 7.52 -1.13
N ASP A 334 1.02 7.35 -2.45
CA ASP A 334 2.20 7.10 -3.28
C ASP A 334 2.61 8.41 -3.93
N CYS A 335 3.81 8.89 -3.63
CA CYS A 335 4.30 10.15 -4.15
C CYS A 335 5.64 9.97 -4.85
N THR A 336 5.70 10.30 -6.14
CA THR A 336 6.92 10.24 -6.94
C THR A 336 7.31 11.64 -7.39
N ALA A 337 8.51 12.06 -7.03
CA ALA A 337 9.09 13.33 -7.43
C ALA A 337 10.34 13.15 -8.29
N LYS A 338 10.52 14.05 -9.25
CA LYS A 338 11.63 14.07 -10.20
C LYS A 338 12.34 15.41 -10.19
N LYS A 339 13.68 15.37 -10.20
CA LYS A 339 14.53 16.55 -10.31
C LYS A 339 15.77 16.23 -11.14
N ASN A 340 15.91 16.87 -12.31
CA ASN A 340 17.09 16.76 -13.18
C ASN A 340 17.56 15.31 -13.46
N GLY A 341 16.61 14.36 -13.59
CA GLY A 341 16.89 12.94 -13.81
C GLY A 341 17.03 12.09 -12.54
N SER A 342 17.11 12.71 -11.36
CA SER A 342 16.95 12.02 -10.07
C SER A 342 15.46 11.81 -9.77
N GLN A 343 15.11 10.65 -9.21
CA GLN A 343 13.74 10.31 -8.84
C GLN A 343 13.70 9.74 -7.41
N VAL A 344 12.68 10.17 -6.66
CA VAL A 344 12.37 9.63 -5.33
C VAL A 344 10.89 9.26 -5.30
N THR A 345 10.60 8.04 -4.83
CA THR A 345 9.24 7.58 -4.54
C THR A 345 9.11 7.34 -3.04
N LEU A 346 8.05 7.89 -2.44
CA LEU A 346 7.69 7.70 -1.05
C LEU A 346 6.31 7.06 -0.99
N HIS A 347 6.17 6.07 -0.10
CA HIS A 347 4.89 5.46 0.26
C HIS A 347 4.58 5.86 1.69
N ALA A 348 3.47 6.54 1.91
CA ALA A 348 3.03 6.94 3.24
C ALA A 348 1.64 6.39 3.54
N VAL A 349 1.43 5.95 4.78
CA VAL A 349 0.09 5.63 5.29
C VAL A 349 -0.27 6.68 6.32
N ILE A 350 -1.44 7.28 6.15
CA ILE A 350 -1.87 8.49 6.81
C ILE A 350 -3.19 8.20 7.50
N LYS A 351 -3.32 8.62 8.76
CA LYS A 351 -4.58 8.60 9.49
C LYS A 351 -5.16 10.01 9.58
N ARG A 352 -6.40 10.18 9.13
CA ARG A 352 -7.21 11.39 9.28
C ARG A 352 -7.96 11.34 10.60
N GLU A 353 -7.85 12.37 11.42
CA GLU A 353 -8.41 12.44 12.76
C GLU A 353 -9.06 13.81 13.00
N LYS A 354 -10.13 13.83 13.81
CA LYS A 354 -10.81 15.05 14.24
C LYS A 354 -10.39 15.35 15.66
N GLN A 355 -9.85 16.55 15.90
CA GLN A 355 -9.41 16.95 17.24
C GLN A 355 -10.62 17.30 18.12
N ASP A 356 -10.84 16.54 19.20
CA ASP A 356 -12.00 16.69 20.11
C ASP A 356 -12.24 18.13 20.60
N MET A 357 -11.17 18.84 20.98
CA MET A 357 -11.28 20.18 21.58
C MET A 357 -11.64 21.27 20.56
N THR A 358 -11.22 21.13 19.31
CA THR A 358 -11.31 22.20 18.30
C THR A 358 -12.26 21.85 17.15
N GLY A 359 -12.65 20.58 17.03
CA GLY A 359 -13.38 20.05 15.89
C GLY A 359 -12.60 20.06 14.57
N LYS A 360 -11.31 20.46 14.59
CA LYS A 360 -10.49 20.57 13.38
C LYS A 360 -10.00 19.20 12.96
N TRP A 361 -10.12 18.94 11.66
CA TRP A 361 -9.54 17.77 11.02
C TRP A 361 -8.05 18.00 10.76
N PHE A 362 -7.27 16.95 11.00
CA PHE A 362 -5.85 16.91 10.69
C PHE A 362 -5.47 15.48 10.30
N CYS A 363 -4.27 15.34 9.74
CA CYS A 363 -3.72 14.05 9.39
C CYS A 363 -2.45 13.79 10.19
N ARG A 364 -2.17 12.52 10.49
CA ARG A 364 -0.88 12.05 10.99
C ARG A 364 -0.33 10.93 10.13
N ILE A 365 0.98 10.89 9.94
CA ILE A 365 1.65 9.80 9.24
C ILE A 365 1.81 8.62 10.21
N LEU A 366 1.26 7.46 9.86
CA LEU A 366 1.43 6.21 10.60
C LEU A 366 2.73 5.50 10.21
N GLN A 367 3.01 5.45 8.91
CA GLN A 367 4.21 4.85 8.34
C GLN A 367 4.62 5.64 7.09
N MET A 368 5.93 5.74 6.86
CA MET A 368 6.47 6.28 5.61
C MET A 368 7.76 5.54 5.25
N GLU A 369 7.81 5.04 4.03
CA GLU A 369 8.93 4.28 3.49
C GLU A 369 9.30 4.74 2.08
N ARG A 370 10.49 4.35 1.65
CA ARG A 370 10.95 4.61 0.29
C ARG A 370 10.49 3.46 -0.61
N GLY A 371 9.92 3.81 -1.77
CA GLY A 371 9.52 2.88 -2.81
C GLY A 371 10.66 2.32 -3.64
#